data_AF-A0A967GWV0-F1
#
_entry.id   AF-A0A967GWV0-F1
#
_cell.length_a   1.000
_cell.length_b   1.000
_cell.length_c   1.000
_cell.angle_alpha   90.00
_cell.angle_beta   90.00
_cell.angle_gamma   90.00
#
_symmetry.space_group_name_H-M   'P 1'
#
loop_
_entity.id
_entity.type
_entity.pdbx_description
1 polymer ?
#
loop_
_entity_poly.entity_id
_entity_poly.type
_entity_poly.pdbx_seq_one_letter_code
_entity_poly.pdbx_strand_id
1 'polypeptide(L)' 'ERVAAVLILDVSRFRVINESIGHALGDRVLQEVATSLQAQLRPGDSLARPEADRFAVLLADLREGKDAVRVCRRLLG' A
#
# COMPACT_ATOMS: atom_id res chain seq x y z
N GLU A 1 -19.78 -16.66 4.35
CA GLU A 1 -19.66 -15.26 4.83
C GLU A 1 -18.60 -14.54 4.01
N ARG A 2 -18.67 -13.22 3.91
CA ARG A 2 -17.63 -12.40 3.27
C ARG A 2 -16.86 -11.68 4.37
N VAL A 3 -15.56 -11.56 4.18
CA VAL A 3 -14.67 -10.89 5.14
C VAL A 3 -13.97 -9.72 4.47
N ALA A 4 -13.49 -8.79 5.29
CA ALA A 4 -12.59 -7.74 4.84
C ALA A 4 -11.22 -7.92 5.49
N ALA A 5 -10.18 -7.39 4.86
CA ALA A 5 -8.84 -7.36 5.41
C ALA A 5 -8.25 -5.95 5.31
N VAL A 6 -7.46 -5.57 6.31
CA VAL A 6 -6.66 -4.34 6.29
C VAL A 6 -5.20 -4.74 6.16
N LEU A 7 -4.53 -4.24 5.14
CA LEU A 7 -3.08 -4.38 4.95
C LEU A 7 -2.42 -3.07 5.34
N ILE A 8 -1.39 -3.15 6.17
CA ILE A 8 -0.53 -2.02 6.52
C ILE A 8 0.82 -2.24 5.83
N LEU A 9 1.23 -1.26 5.03
CA LEU A 9 2.41 -1.30 4.19
C LEU A 9 3.34 -0.15 4.58
N ASP A 10 4.63 -0.42 4.73
CA ASP A 10 5.65 0.56 5.10
C ASP A 10 6.66 0.74 3.98
N VAL A 11 6.95 1.98 3.59
CA VAL A 11 8.01 2.28 2.62
C VAL A 11 9.36 2.18 3.32
N SER A 12 9.99 1.01 3.19
CA SER A 12 11.26 0.72 3.84
C SER A 12 12.33 1.78 3.53
N ARG A 13 12.97 2.29 4.59
CA ARG A 13 14.04 3.29 4.52
C ARG A 13 13.62 4.64 3.93
N PHE A 14 12.33 4.98 3.95
CA PHE A 14 11.86 6.28 3.45
C PHE A 14 12.56 7.48 4.10
N ARG A 15 12.82 7.41 5.41
CA ARG A 15 13.61 8.42 6.12
C ARG A 15 15.00 8.61 5.51
N VAL A 16 15.71 7.51 5.20
CA VAL A 16 17.05 7.55 4.60
C VAL A 16 17.01 8.20 3.22
N ILE A 17 15.96 7.92 2.44
CA ILE A 17 15.72 8.59 1.15
C ILE A 17 15.61 10.10 1.36
N ASN A 18 14.73 10.54 2.27
CA ASN A 18 14.57 11.97 2.55
C ASN A 18 15.87 12.64 3.00
N GLU A 19 16.63 11.98 3.88
CA GLU A 19 17.90 12.49 4.39
C GLU A 19 19.01 12.53 3.31
N SER A 20 18.99 11.60 2.34
CA SER A 20 20.04 11.48 1.32
C SER A 20 19.80 12.36 0.09
N ILE A 21 18.55 12.47 -0.37
CA ILE A 21 18.21 13.06 -1.67
C ILE A 21 17.08 14.10 -1.60
N GLY A 22 16.64 14.45 -0.38
CA GLY A 22 15.70 15.53 -0.11
C GLY A 22 14.23 15.14 -0.23
N HIS A 23 13.39 15.89 0.50
CA HIS A 23 11.95 15.65 0.61
C HIS A 23 11.22 15.65 -0.72
N ALA A 24 11.59 16.54 -1.66
CA ALA A 24 10.91 16.61 -2.96
C ALA A 24 11.03 15.32 -3.78
N LEU A 25 12.15 14.60 -3.66
CA LEU A 25 12.32 13.31 -4.32
C LEU A 25 11.67 12.18 -3.50
N GLY A 26 11.66 12.28 -2.17
CA GLY A 26 10.85 11.42 -1.32
C GLY A 26 9.36 11.49 -1.67
N ASP A 27 8.82 12.69 -1.91
CA ASP A 27 7.43 12.88 -2.33
C ASP A 27 7.13 12.15 -3.65
N ARG A 28 8.06 12.20 -4.61
CA ARG A 28 7.93 11.44 -5.87
C ARG A 28 7.95 9.94 -5.63
N VAL A 29 8.76 9.45 -4.70
CA VAL A 29 8.74 8.03 -4.31
C VAL A 29 7.37 7.64 -3.75
N LEU A 30 6.79 8.46 -2.85
CA LEU A 30 5.46 8.19 -2.31
C LEU A 30 4.37 8.22 -3.40
N GLN A 31 4.48 9.13 -4.37
CA GLN A 31 3.56 9.20 -5.52
C GLN A 31 3.64 7.95 -6.39
N GLU A 32 4.84 7.44 -6.67
CA GLU A 32 5.02 6.21 -7.46
C GLU A 32 4.54 4.97 -6.71
N VAL A 33 4.80 4.89 -5.39
CA VAL A 33 4.25 3.82 -4.55
C VAL A 33 2.72 3.86 -4.57
N ALA A 34 2.11 5.03 -4.39
CA ALA A 34 0.66 5.18 -4.43
C ALA A 34 0.09 4.76 -5.80
N THR A 35 0.73 5.17 -6.89
CA THR A 35 0.32 4.84 -8.27
C THR A 35 0.40 3.33 -8.51
N SER A 36 1.51 2.70 -8.12
CA SER A 36 1.71 1.25 -8.23
C SER A 36 0.67 0.47 -7.42
N LEU A 37 0.40 0.86 -6.18
CA LEU A 37 -0.63 0.24 -5.35
C LEU A 37 -2.01 0.39 -5.97
N GLN A 38 -2.40 1.59 -6.38
CA GLN A 38 -3.71 1.86 -7.00
C GLN A 38 -3.94 1.03 -8.26
N ALA A 39 -2.92 0.87 -9.12
CA ALA A 39 -3.01 0.08 -10.35
C ALA A 39 -3.33 -1.40 -10.11
N GLN A 40 -3.06 -1.91 -8.91
CA GLN A 40 -3.31 -3.30 -8.53
C GLN A 40 -4.60 -3.51 -7.74
N LEU A 41 -5.24 -2.44 -7.27
CA LEU A 41 -6.50 -2.52 -6.54
C LEU A 41 -7.67 -2.72 -7.49
N ARG A 42 -8.65 -3.51 -7.05
CA ARG A 42 -9.90 -3.71 -7.79
C ARG A 42 -10.97 -2.71 -7.31
N PRO A 43 -12.04 -2.51 -8.08
CA PRO A 43 -13.21 -1.78 -7.59
C PRO A 43 -13.69 -2.34 -6.25
N GLY A 44 -13.94 -1.44 -5.30
CA GLY A 44 -14.36 -1.77 -3.93
C GLY A 44 -13.23 -1.86 -2.91
N ASP A 45 -11.98 -2.06 -3.33
CA ASP A 45 -10.84 -1.90 -2.44
C ASP A 45 -10.55 -0.39 -2.22
N SER A 46 -9.91 -0.04 -1.12
CA SER A 46 -9.57 1.36 -0.80
C SER A 46 -8.10 1.50 -0.43
N LEU A 47 -7.46 2.58 -0.88
CA LEU A 47 -6.10 2.96 -0.48
C LEU A 47 -6.15 4.25 0.36
N ALA A 48 -5.43 4.25 1.46
CA ALA A 48 -5.21 5.42 2.30
C ALA A 48 -3.73 5.54 2.68
N ARG A 49 -3.31 6.75 3.06
CA ARG A 49 -1.98 7.02 3.61
C ARG A 49 -2.13 7.70 4.99
N PRO A 50 -2.33 6.91 6.07
CA PRO A 50 -2.62 7.47 7.40
C PRO A 50 -1.42 8.17 8.04
N GLU A 51 -0.20 7.76 7.69
CA GLU A 51 1.06 8.30 8.24
C GLU A 51 2.06 8.57 7.11
N ALA A 52 3.19 9.19 7.42
CA ALA A 52 4.14 9.73 6.43
C ALA A 52 4.50 8.74 5.32
N ASP A 53 5.06 7.58 5.69
CA ASP A 53 5.57 6.50 4.83
C ASP A 53 4.73 5.21 4.89
N ARG A 54 3.58 5.27 5.57
CA ARG A 54 2.70 4.13 5.76
C ARG A 54 1.45 4.23 4.89
N PHE A 55 1.18 3.17 4.15
CA PHE A 55 -0.05 2.99 3.39
C PHE A 55 -0.95 1.96 4.08
N ALA A 56 -2.25 2.17 3.98
CA ALA A 56 -3.28 1.24 4.41
C ALA A 56 -4.15 0.86 3.22
N VAL A 57 -4.37 -0.44 3.03
CA VAL A 57 -5.25 -0.98 1.99
C VAL A 57 -6.40 -1.73 2.65
N LEU A 58 -7.63 -1.33 2.38
CA LEU A 58 -8.83 -2.09 2.74
C LEU A 58 -9.21 -2.98 1.55
N LEU A 59 -9.13 -4.29 1.76
CA LEU A 59 -9.62 -5.29 0.82
C LEU A 59 -11.03 -5.68 1.22
N ALA A 60 -12.01 -5.28 0.42
CA ALA A 60 -13.42 -5.59 0.65
C ALA A 60 -13.79 -6.93 0.02
N ASP A 61 -14.89 -7.55 0.47
CA ASP A 61 -15.52 -8.70 -0.18
C ASP A 61 -14.58 -9.90 -0.48
N LEU A 62 -13.75 -10.29 0.48
CA LEU A 62 -12.94 -11.50 0.40
C LEU A 62 -13.77 -12.73 0.78
N ARG A 63 -13.43 -13.90 0.23
CA ARG A 63 -14.08 -15.18 0.58
C ARG A 63 -13.46 -15.77 1.84
N GLU A 64 -12.15 -15.62 2.00
CA GLU A 64 -11.39 -16.11 3.15
C GLU A 64 -10.10 -15.32 3.37
N GLY A 65 -9.48 -15.45 4.55
CA GLY A 65 -8.24 -14.75 4.88
C GLY A 65 -7.07 -15.05 3.92
N LYS A 66 -7.03 -16.24 3.32
CA LYS A 66 -6.02 -16.60 2.31
C LYS A 66 -6.10 -15.77 1.03
N ASP A 67 -7.26 -15.18 0.72
CA ASP A 67 -7.39 -14.24 -0.40
C ASP A 67 -6.56 -12.97 -0.14
N ALA A 68 -6.55 -12.46 1.10
CA ALA A 68 -5.76 -11.28 1.46
C ALA A 68 -4.26 -11.51 1.28
N VAL A 69 -3.76 -12.71 1.63
CA VAL A 69 -2.36 -13.09 1.45
C VAL A 69 -1.98 -13.10 -0.04
N ARG A 70 -2.87 -13.58 -0.92
CA ARG A 70 -2.64 -13.55 -2.37
C ARG A 70 -2.56 -12.13 -2.91
N VAL A 71 -3.45 -11.25 -2.47
CA VAL A 71 -3.40 -9.82 -2.86
C VAL A 71 -2.13 -9.16 -2.34
N CYS A 72 -1.76 -9.39 -1.08
CA CYS A 72 -0.54 -8.85 -0.48
C CYS A 72 0.72 -9.25 -1.27
N ARG A 73 0.84 -10.53 -1.66
CA ARG A 73 1.97 -11.00 -2.49
C ARG A 73 2.03 -10.31 -3.85
N ARG A 74 0.88 -10.02 -4.45
CA ARG A 74 0.81 -9.30 -5.73
C ARG A 74 1.26 -7.85 -5.56
N LEU A 75 0.84 -7.18 -4.49
CA LEU A 75 1.23 -5.80 -4.19
C LEU A 75 2.73 -5.63 -3.91
N LEU A 76 3.39 -6.68 -3.40
CA LEU A 76 4.82 -6.67 -3.05
C LEU A 76 5.73 -7.27 -4.14
N GLY A 77 5.16 -7.87 -5.19
CA GLY A 77 5.88 -8.51 -6.30
C GLY A 77 6.00 -7.59 -7.50
#